data_AF-A0A2W7C7L9-F1
#
_entry.id   AF-A0A2W7C7L9-F1
#
_cell.length_a   1.000
_cell.length_b   1.000
_cell.length_c   1.000
_cell.angle_alpha   90.00
_cell.angle_beta   90.00
_cell.angle_gamma   90.00
#
_symmetry.space_group_name_H-M   'P 1'
#
loop_
_entity.id
_entity.type
_entity.pdbx_description
1 polymer ?
#
loop_
_entity_poly.entity_id
_entity_poly.type
_entity_poly.pdbx_seq_one_letter_code
_entity_poly.pdbx_strand_id
1 'polypeptide(L)' 'MKKTLATTVALLAFLGTAYAATVQGTIQSVDPTTKSITLDDGKIYQLSPDATVGKLKVGAKVAVTVDDKTGMVTSIKKAS' A
#
# COMPACT_ATOMS: atom_id res chain seq x y z
N MET A 1 53.17 8.47 -23.28
CA MET A 1 52.31 9.65 -22.97
C MET A 1 50.95 9.15 -22.50
N LYS A 2 50.68 9.39 -21.22
CA LYS A 2 49.38 9.38 -20.52
C LYS A 2 48.19 9.82 -21.38
N LYS A 3 47.23 8.93 -21.67
CA LYS A 3 45.82 9.30 -21.93
C LYS A 3 44.89 8.21 -21.38
N THR A 4 44.39 8.51 -20.19
CA THR A 4 43.37 7.82 -19.41
C THR A 4 42.11 7.58 -20.23
N LEU A 5 41.73 6.31 -20.39
CA LEU A 5 40.43 5.92 -20.93
C LEU A 5 39.40 6.05 -19.80
N ALA A 6 38.60 7.10 -19.86
CA ALA A 6 37.56 7.40 -18.88
C ALA A 6 36.46 6.33 -18.97
N THR A 7 36.37 5.50 -17.93
CA THR A 7 35.28 4.56 -17.70
C THR A 7 34.04 5.33 -17.26
N THR A 8 33.17 5.69 -18.20
CA THR A 8 31.85 6.26 -17.89
C THR A 8 30.94 5.12 -17.41
N VAL A 9 30.89 4.91 -16.10
CA VAL A 9 29.95 3.99 -15.47
C VAL A 9 28.56 4.63 -15.58
N ALA A 10 27.76 4.18 -16.54
CA ALA A 10 26.34 4.55 -16.62
C ALA A 10 25.62 3.94 -15.42
N LEU A 11 25.57 4.67 -14.30
CA LEU A 11 24.63 4.38 -13.23
C LEU A 11 23.23 4.74 -13.73
N LEU A 12 22.60 3.82 -14.46
CA LEU A 12 21.16 3.82 -14.59
C LEU A 12 20.61 3.55 -13.18
N ALA A 13 20.26 4.63 -12.49
CA ALA A 13 19.46 4.55 -11.28
C ALA A 13 18.17 3.81 -11.64
N PHE A 14 18.03 2.58 -11.12
CA PHE A 14 16.76 1.89 -11.08
C PHE A 14 15.81 2.73 -10.25
N LEU A 15 15.03 3.58 -10.92
CA LEU A 15 13.86 4.23 -10.34
C LEU A 15 12.84 3.12 -10.11
N GLY A 16 12.96 2.43 -8.98
CA GLY A 16 11.97 1.46 -8.53
C GLY A 16 10.65 2.21 -8.34
N THR A 17 9.77 2.14 -9.33
CA THR A 17 8.38 2.52 -9.17
C THR A 17 7.81 1.63 -8.08
N ALA A 18 7.60 2.20 -6.89
CA ALA A 18 6.80 1.54 -5.87
C ALA A 18 5.38 1.46 -6.42
N TYR A 19 5.05 0.34 -7.05
CA TYR A 19 3.68 0.00 -7.35
C TYR A 19 3.00 -0.22 -6.01
N ALA A 20 1.96 0.58 -5.76
CA ALA A 20 1.07 0.39 -4.64
C ALA A 20 -0.25 -0.05 -5.24
N ALA A 21 -0.61 -1.31 -5.03
CA ALA A 21 -1.87 -1.84 -5.55
C ALA A 21 -3.03 -1.16 -4.82
N THR A 22 -3.92 -0.48 -5.57
CA THR A 22 -5.16 0.06 -5.02
C THR A 22 -6.28 -0.93 -5.24
N VAL A 23 -6.81 -1.46 -4.13
CA VAL A 23 -7.93 -2.39 -4.10
C VAL A 23 -9.18 -1.64 -3.67
N GLN A 24 -10.28 -1.82 -4.40
CA GLN A 24 -11.58 -1.32 -3.98
C GLN A 24 -12.41 -2.48 -3.48
N GLY A 25 -13.06 -2.30 -2.34
CA GLY A 25 -13.91 -3.30 -1.74
C GLY A 25 -14.87 -2.73 -0.71
N THR A 26 -15.80 -3.55 -0.27
CA THR A 26 -16.75 -3.27 0.80
C THR A 26 -16.23 -3.90 2.08
N ILE A 27 -16.21 -3.13 3.16
CA ILE A 27 -15.77 -3.63 4.47
C ILE A 27 -16.77 -4.66 4.98
N GLN A 28 -16.32 -5.89 5.20
CA GLN A 28 -17.12 -6.93 5.84
C GLN A 28 -16.90 -7.00 7.34
N SER A 29 -15.66 -6.78 7.80
CA SER A 29 -15.33 -6.79 9.21
C SER A 29 -14.20 -5.82 9.51
N VAL A 30 -14.17 -5.34 10.75
CA VAL A 30 -13.19 -4.40 11.27
C VAL A 30 -12.71 -4.93 12.62
N ASP A 31 -11.41 -5.22 12.72
CA ASP A 31 -10.79 -5.58 13.99
C ASP A 31 -9.95 -4.40 14.51
N PRO A 32 -10.43 -3.66 15.51
CA PRO A 32 -9.68 -2.56 16.11
C PRO A 32 -8.52 -3.02 16.99
N THR A 33 -8.52 -4.29 17.43
CA THR A 33 -7.49 -4.88 18.30
C THR A 33 -6.22 -5.09 17.51
N THR A 34 -6.35 -5.75 16.36
CA THR A 34 -5.24 -6.02 15.44
C THR A 34 -5.01 -4.88 14.45
N LYS A 35 -5.92 -3.89 14.37
CA LYS A 35 -5.95 -2.83 13.35
C LYS A 35 -5.96 -3.41 11.95
N SER A 36 -6.96 -4.23 11.66
CA SER A 36 -7.11 -4.92 10.37
C SER A 36 -8.54 -4.80 9.88
N ILE A 37 -8.72 -4.81 8.56
CA ILE A 37 -10.06 -4.87 7.94
C ILE A 37 -10.16 -6.06 7.01
N THR A 38 -11.34 -6.69 6.98
CA THR A 38 -11.68 -7.70 5.99
C THR A 38 -12.58 -7.07 4.94
N LEU A 39 -12.20 -7.19 3.67
CA LEU A 39 -13.04 -6.73 2.55
C LEU A 39 -13.90 -7.88 2.01
N ASP A 40 -14.81 -7.57 1.09
CA ASP A 40 -15.71 -8.55 0.44
C ASP A 40 -14.96 -9.56 -0.44
N ASP A 41 -13.72 -9.26 -0.80
CA ASP A 41 -12.82 -10.18 -1.49
C ASP A 41 -12.27 -11.31 -0.60
N GLY A 42 -12.64 -11.32 0.69
CA GLY A 42 -12.21 -12.28 1.68
C GLY A 42 -10.79 -12.09 2.21
N LYS A 43 -10.08 -11.05 1.79
CA LYS A 43 -8.71 -10.76 2.26
C LYS A 43 -8.74 -9.86 3.48
N ILE A 44 -7.76 -10.09 4.35
CA ILE A 44 -7.51 -9.29 5.54
C ILE A 44 -6.39 -8.31 5.20
N TYR A 45 -6.67 -7.03 5.39
CA TYR A 45 -5.75 -5.94 5.13
C TYR A 45 -5.28 -5.33 6.44
N GLN A 46 -3.96 -5.36 6.65
CA GLN A 46 -3.34 -4.81 7.83
C GLN A 46 -3.20 -3.30 7.70
N LEU A 47 -3.80 -2.57 8.64
CA LEU A 47 -3.77 -1.11 8.63
C LEU A 47 -2.45 -0.60 9.22
N SER A 48 -2.00 0.57 8.74
CA SER A 48 -0.97 1.32 9.42
C SER A 48 -1.37 1.61 10.88
N PRO A 49 -0.42 1.63 11.84
CA PRO A 49 -0.70 1.99 13.23
C PRO A 49 -1.37 3.36 13.37
N ASP A 50 -1.18 4.28 12.42
CA ASP A 50 -1.77 5.61 12.43
C ASP A 50 -3.16 5.67 11.78
N ALA A 51 -3.60 4.56 11.16
CA ALA A 51 -4.89 4.51 10.48
C ALA A 51 -6.05 4.59 11.48
N THR A 52 -7.01 5.46 11.19
CA THR A 52 -8.20 5.64 12.04
C THR A 52 -9.26 4.61 11.70
N VAL A 53 -9.25 3.49 12.44
CA VAL A 53 -10.19 2.38 12.22
C VAL A 53 -11.62 2.70 12.66
N GLY A 54 -11.79 3.53 13.69
CA GLY A 54 -13.12 3.83 14.28
C GLY A 54 -14.10 4.57 13.36
N LYS A 55 -13.63 5.10 12.22
CA LYS A 55 -14.49 5.73 11.19
C LYS A 55 -14.93 4.76 10.10
N LEU A 56 -14.38 3.55 10.10
CA LEU A 56 -14.69 2.52 9.12
C LEU A 56 -15.93 1.75 9.58
N LYS A 57 -16.92 1.66 8.70
CA LYS A 57 -18.18 0.97 8.98
C LYS A 57 -18.29 -0.26 8.09
N VAL A 58 -18.71 -1.38 8.67
CA VAL A 58 -19.09 -2.57 7.91
C VAL A 58 -20.20 -2.19 6.91
N GLY A 59 -20.06 -2.63 5.67
CA GLY A 59 -20.88 -2.28 4.52
C GLY A 59 -20.44 -1.00 3.78
N ALA A 60 -19.43 -0.28 4.25
CA ALA A 60 -18.90 0.87 3.54
C ALA A 60 -17.95 0.45 2.42
N LYS A 61 -18.11 1.07 1.24
CA LYS A 61 -17.17 0.91 0.13
C LYS A 61 -15.94 1.79 0.37
N VAL A 62 -14.76 1.19 0.28
CA VAL A 62 -13.48 1.85 0.49
C VAL A 62 -12.50 1.46 -0.60
N ALA A 63 -11.60 2.39 -0.92
CA ALA A 63 -10.40 2.15 -1.72
C ALA A 63 -9.22 2.08 -0.76
N VAL A 64 -8.53 0.96 -0.76
CA VAL A 64 -7.39 0.62 0.10
C VAL A 64 -6.16 0.53 -0.78
N THR A 65 -5.15 1.33 -0.51
CA THR A 65 -3.85 1.25 -1.18
C THR A 65 -2.91 0.44 -0.30
N VAL A 66 -2.41 -0.66 -0.85
CA VAL A 66 -1.45 -1.53 -0.20
C VAL A 66 -0.08 -1.27 -0.77
N ASP A 67 0.92 -1.22 0.10
CA ASP A 67 2.31 -1.19 -0.30
C ASP A 67 2.79 -2.61 -0.60
N ASP A 68 3.24 -2.83 -1.83
CA ASP A 68 3.62 -4.17 -2.30
C ASP A 68 4.93 -4.68 -1.67
N LYS A 69 5.73 -3.82 -1.01
CA LYS A 69 6.97 -4.22 -0.33
C LYS A 69 6.71 -4.74 1.08
N THR A 70 5.75 -4.14 1.77
CA THR A 70 5.42 -4.45 3.18
C THR A 70 4.14 -5.25 3.34
N GLY A 71 3.27 -5.24 2.32
CA GLY A 71 1.91 -5.79 2.40
C GLY A 71 0.98 -4.97 3.29
N MET A 72 1.42 -3.80 3.79
CA MET A 72 0.63 -2.96 4.67
C MET A 72 -0.20 -1.94 3.89
N VAL A 73 -1.36 -1.63 4.44
CA VAL A 73 -2.20 -0.54 3.93
C VAL A 73 -1.55 0.79 4.24
N THR A 74 -1.24 1.56 3.20
CA THR A 74 -0.68 2.91 3.29
C THR A 74 -1.72 4.00 3.13
N SER A 75 -2.85 3.70 2.48
CA SER A 75 -3.94 4.66 2.33
C SER A 75 -5.31 3.99 2.34
N ILE A 76 -6.28 4.68 2.92
CA ILE A 76 -7.68 4.27 2.90
C ILE A 76 -8.51 5.50 2.61
N LYS A 77 -9.32 5.42 1.55
CA LYS A 77 -10.28 6.46 1.21
C LYS A 77 -11.65 5.81 1.08
N LYS A 78 -12.69 6.57 1.44
CA LYS A 78 -14.05 6.17 1.10
C LYS A 78 -14.16 6.15 -0.42
N ALA A 79 -14.62 5.03 -0.98
CA ALA A 79 -14.99 4.98 -2.39
C ALA A 79 -16.40 5.55 -2.48
N SER A 80 -16.54 6.64 -3.25
CA SER A 80 -17.84 7.28 -3.51
C SER A 80 -18.71 6.42 -4.41
#